data_AF-A0A8T5T5K7-F1
#
_entry.id   AF-A0A8T5T5K7-F1
#
_cell.length_a   1.000
_cell.length_b   1.000
_cell.length_c   1.000
_cell.angle_alpha   90.00
_cell.angle_beta   90.00
_cell.angle_gamma   90.00
#
_symmetry.space_group_name_H-M   'P 1'
#
loop_
_entity.id
_entity.type
_entity.pdbx_description
1 polymer ?
#
loop_
_entity_poly.entity_id
_entity_poly.type
_entity_poly.pdbx_seq_one_letter_code
_entity_poly.pdbx_strand_id
1 'polypeptide(L)'
;MVKIGEEFPVIIKSLAYYKMLIHVLRFGSKIIDPNQCKEVMGGLIGYIKAEGDKEFLVIEDAVPVSHGGAIEVRYTSEQLGSFERIDSRVFEKFGDLGWFSCGWYHSHPNLTPFFSGTDIQNQLFWQARNPAGVGLVFDHALLEKEGNLGFKAFRLDDPSKTRNTSYHEVKTEVEPPNNVDYYNNIINLIGNVYSKEIPILELNETTNFFDDIFIPSNDQLMIKKPELNVNQIVNSFKEGISSFLEQSMEPLISVLNTWSQENLKKAFRNSVKMRKDIVELKTSLSNGMTSIQKTFNNSLHDELEELDSFIDDRLDIFDEKQDNLREKITKFEEDINLLINNALQDGVENLLGGILTNFKDTSLELVEMDKKQAVIISNLESSNITLQDMIKTLEPSKVRITGRINAINESILEGVKKKLKMTENKFDSLENESKKLLSDLKAAILVLEGSKEPIDQKLDRLELDKKNLHEKLKEIRTENTELLRKIKELEKEGE
;
A
#
# COMPACT_ATOMS: atom_id res chain seq x y z
N MET A 1 -27.98 11.88 -4.77
CA MET A 1 -28.09 10.41 -4.61
C MET A 1 -29.54 10.08 -4.33
N VAL A 2 -30.29 9.69 -5.36
CA VAL A 2 -31.68 9.24 -5.21
C VAL A 2 -31.62 7.85 -4.59
N LYS A 3 -32.22 7.68 -3.41
CA LYS A 3 -32.49 6.35 -2.85
C LYS A 3 -33.59 5.75 -3.71
N ILE A 4 -33.23 4.86 -4.64
CA ILE A 4 -34.20 4.04 -5.37
C ILE A 4 -34.72 3.01 -4.38
N GLY A 5 -35.81 3.37 -3.69
CA GLY A 5 -36.60 2.47 -2.87
C GLY A 5 -37.81 2.00 -3.66
N GLU A 6 -38.03 0.68 -3.65
CA GLU A 6 -39.26 -0.04 -3.98
C GLU A 6 -39.82 0.10 -5.43
N GLU A 7 -39.71 -1.01 -6.18
CA GLU A 7 -40.38 -1.32 -7.45
C GLU A 7 -40.34 -0.25 -8.54
N PHE A 8 -39.18 -0.09 -9.19
CA PHE A 8 -39.06 0.64 -10.46
C PHE A 8 -39.42 -0.32 -11.62
N PRO A 9 -40.65 -0.34 -12.16
CA PRO A 9 -41.12 -1.38 -13.06
C PRO A 9 -40.52 -1.21 -14.47
N VAL A 10 -40.53 -2.28 -15.25
CA VAL A 10 -39.96 -2.29 -16.62
C VAL A 10 -41.06 -2.51 -17.63
N ILE A 11 -41.18 -1.59 -18.60
CA ILE A 11 -42.07 -1.68 -19.75
C ILE A 11 -41.23 -2.03 -20.97
N ILE A 12 -41.56 -3.12 -21.65
CA ILE A 12 -40.85 -3.57 -22.85
C ILE A 12 -41.74 -3.33 -24.06
N LYS A 13 -41.26 -2.53 -25.01
CA LYS A 13 -41.97 -2.32 -26.26
C LYS A 13 -41.97 -3.59 -27.10
N SER A 14 -43.05 -3.79 -27.85
CA SER A 14 -43.24 -4.95 -28.72
C SER A 14 -42.05 -5.21 -29.65
N LEU A 15 -41.44 -4.15 -30.23
CA LEU A 15 -40.27 -4.26 -31.11
C LEU A 15 -39.04 -4.84 -30.39
N ALA A 16 -38.68 -4.31 -29.21
CA ALA A 16 -37.58 -4.83 -28.41
C ALA A 16 -37.80 -6.30 -28.05
N TYR A 17 -39.02 -6.64 -27.59
CA TYR A 17 -39.40 -8.01 -27.27
C TYR A 17 -39.25 -8.94 -28.48
N TYR A 18 -39.71 -8.52 -29.66
CA TYR A 18 -39.57 -9.28 -30.89
C TYR A 18 -38.11 -9.55 -31.26
N LYS A 19 -37.25 -8.52 -31.24
CA LYS A 19 -35.82 -8.70 -31.57
C LYS A 19 -35.12 -9.65 -30.60
N MET A 20 -35.38 -9.51 -29.29
CA MET A 20 -34.85 -10.44 -28.28
C MET A 20 -35.33 -11.86 -28.55
N LEU A 21 -36.62 -12.04 -28.82
CA LEU A 21 -37.22 -13.35 -29.05
C LEU A 21 -36.64 -14.03 -30.29
N ILE A 22 -36.48 -13.31 -31.40
CA ILE A 22 -35.83 -13.87 -32.60
C ILE A 22 -34.42 -14.35 -32.28
N HIS A 23 -33.65 -13.51 -31.59
CA HIS A 23 -32.26 -13.80 -31.28
C HIS A 23 -32.14 -15.06 -30.42
N VAL A 24 -32.96 -15.16 -29.36
CA VAL A 24 -33.03 -16.34 -28.50
C VAL A 24 -33.44 -17.57 -29.29
N LEU A 25 -34.52 -17.50 -30.08
CA LEU A 25 -35.06 -18.66 -30.80
C LEU A 25 -34.15 -19.14 -31.93
N ARG A 26 -33.30 -18.27 -32.47
CA ARG A 26 -32.30 -18.63 -33.48
C ARG A 26 -31.28 -19.63 -32.95
N PHE A 27 -30.90 -19.52 -31.68
CA PHE A 27 -29.83 -20.31 -31.07
C PHE A 27 -30.31 -21.25 -29.96
N GLY A 28 -31.55 -21.10 -29.51
CA GLY A 28 -32.22 -21.98 -28.55
C GLY A 28 -33.69 -22.15 -28.91
N SER A 29 -34.04 -23.31 -29.46
CA SER A 29 -35.43 -23.69 -29.73
C SER A 29 -35.60 -25.19 -29.59
N LYS A 30 -36.84 -25.67 -29.50
CA LYS A 30 -37.15 -27.10 -29.45
C LYS A 30 -36.64 -27.92 -30.63
N ILE A 31 -36.42 -27.27 -31.76
CA ILE A 31 -36.01 -27.92 -33.00
C ILE A 31 -34.49 -28.17 -32.97
N ILE A 32 -33.76 -27.39 -32.17
CA ILE A 32 -32.33 -27.52 -31.96
C ILE A 32 -32.10 -28.56 -30.85
N ASP A 33 -31.13 -29.45 -31.05
CA ASP A 33 -30.73 -30.41 -30.01
C ASP A 33 -30.36 -29.63 -28.74
N PRO A 34 -30.88 -29.99 -27.55
CA PRO A 34 -30.57 -29.28 -26.31
C PRO A 34 -29.08 -29.08 -26.02
N ASN A 35 -28.21 -29.98 -26.50
CA ASN A 35 -26.76 -29.87 -26.35
C ASN A 35 -26.11 -28.91 -27.36
N GLN A 36 -26.84 -28.52 -28.39
CA GLN A 36 -26.45 -27.55 -29.41
C GLN A 36 -27.07 -26.17 -29.18
N CYS A 37 -27.99 -26.05 -28.21
CA CYS A 37 -28.50 -24.76 -27.79
C CYS A 37 -27.34 -23.90 -27.26
N LYS A 38 -27.28 -22.66 -27.73
CA LYS A 38 -26.26 -21.69 -27.33
C LYS A 38 -26.92 -20.57 -26.53
N GLU A 39 -26.16 -20.04 -25.57
CA GLU A 39 -26.56 -18.84 -24.87
C GLU A 39 -26.34 -17.64 -25.77
N VAL A 40 -27.30 -16.71 -25.78
CA VAL A 40 -27.22 -15.46 -26.53
C VAL A 40 -27.14 -14.29 -25.58
N MET A 41 -26.65 -13.15 -26.06
CA MET A 41 -26.65 -11.90 -25.30
C MET A 41 -26.82 -10.67 -26.18
N GLY A 42 -27.35 -9.60 -25.59
CA GLY A 42 -27.46 -8.32 -26.27
C GLY A 42 -27.73 -7.14 -25.34
N GLY A 43 -27.64 -5.94 -25.90
CA GLY A 43 -27.84 -4.68 -25.20
C GLY A 43 -29.30 -4.22 -25.29
N LEU A 44 -29.75 -3.48 -24.27
CA LEU A 44 -31.09 -2.90 -24.19
C LEU A 44 -31.00 -1.38 -24.27
N ILE A 45 -31.85 -0.78 -25.07
CA ILE A 45 -31.89 0.67 -25.30
C ILE A 45 -33.24 1.20 -24.83
N GLY A 46 -33.22 2.27 -24.05
CA GLY A 46 -34.44 2.79 -23.47
C GLY A 46 -34.28 4.15 -22.81
N TYR A 47 -35.32 4.54 -22.08
CA TYR A 47 -35.39 5.80 -21.35
C TYR A 47 -36.22 5.65 -20.07
N ILE A 48 -36.12 6.62 -19.18
CA ILE A 48 -36.93 6.67 -17.95
C ILE A 48 -38.16 7.54 -18.20
N LYS A 49 -39.34 7.01 -17.91
CA LYS A 49 -40.61 7.73 -17.97
C LYS A 49 -41.17 7.91 -16.57
N ALA A 50 -41.45 9.14 -16.18
CA ALA A 50 -42.19 9.43 -14.95
C ALA A 50 -43.69 9.57 -15.27
N GLU A 51 -44.54 8.80 -14.58
CA GLU A 51 -45.99 8.95 -14.59
C GLU A 51 -46.49 9.15 -13.15
N GLY A 52 -46.76 10.41 -12.79
CA GLY A 52 -47.10 10.79 -11.42
C GLY A 52 -45.91 10.57 -10.48
N ASP A 53 -46.13 9.87 -9.37
CA ASP A 53 -45.10 9.57 -8.37
C ASP A 53 -44.29 8.28 -8.69
N LYS A 54 -44.54 7.64 -9.85
CA LYS A 54 -43.86 6.41 -10.26
C LYS A 54 -42.96 6.63 -11.47
N GLU A 55 -41.78 6.04 -11.42
CA GLU A 55 -40.83 6.01 -12.53
C GLU A 55 -40.79 4.60 -13.14
N PHE A 56 -40.75 4.55 -14.47
CA PHE A 56 -40.74 3.32 -15.26
C PHE A 56 -39.52 3.30 -16.17
N LEU A 57 -38.90 2.11 -16.30
CA LEU A 57 -37.90 1.89 -17.33
C LEU A 57 -38.60 1.45 -18.61
N VAL A 58 -38.55 2.26 -19.66
CA VAL A 58 -39.10 1.89 -20.96
C VAL A 58 -37.99 1.39 -21.85
N ILE A 59 -38.08 0.13 -22.27
CA ILE A 59 -37.16 -0.51 -23.23
C ILE A 59 -37.77 -0.40 -24.61
N GLU A 60 -37.18 0.44 -25.45
CA GLU A 60 -37.64 0.72 -26.82
C GLU A 60 -37.03 -0.23 -27.83
N ASP A 61 -35.75 -0.58 -27.67
CA ASP A 61 -35.04 -1.43 -28.62
C ASP A 61 -34.08 -2.42 -27.93
N ALA A 62 -33.76 -3.49 -28.66
CA ALA A 62 -32.79 -4.50 -28.26
C ALA A 62 -31.81 -4.76 -29.41
N VAL A 63 -30.53 -4.86 -29.08
CA VAL A 63 -29.45 -5.07 -30.06
C VAL A 63 -28.77 -6.41 -29.77
N PRO A 64 -28.92 -7.42 -30.64
CA PRO A 64 -28.13 -8.66 -30.58
C PRO A 64 -26.63 -8.38 -30.65
N VAL A 65 -25.86 -8.93 -29.72
CA VAL A 65 -24.41 -8.72 -29.65
C VAL A 65 -23.64 -9.99 -29.99
N SER A 66 -23.92 -11.10 -29.30
CA SER A 66 -23.19 -12.36 -29.52
C SER A 66 -23.95 -13.59 -29.02
N HIS A 67 -23.46 -14.76 -29.40
CA HIS A 67 -23.89 -16.08 -28.92
C HIS A 67 -22.68 -16.97 -28.59
N GLY A 68 -22.82 -17.93 -27.67
CA GLY A 68 -21.70 -18.72 -27.16
C GLY A 68 -22.07 -20.02 -26.43
N GLY A 69 -21.04 -20.78 -26.03
CA GLY A 69 -21.20 -21.98 -25.19
C GLY A 69 -21.61 -21.62 -23.77
N ALA A 70 -22.31 -22.53 -23.10
CA ALA A 70 -23.13 -22.32 -21.89
C ALA A 70 -22.48 -21.69 -20.64
N ILE A 71 -21.22 -21.24 -20.69
CA ILE A 71 -20.53 -20.64 -19.54
C ILE A 71 -19.44 -19.68 -20.06
N GLU A 72 -19.80 -18.52 -20.61
CA GLU A 72 -18.82 -17.44 -20.82
C GLU A 72 -18.69 -16.58 -19.55
N VAL A 73 -17.58 -16.83 -18.86
CA VAL A 73 -17.20 -16.21 -17.60
C VAL A 73 -16.77 -14.76 -17.87
N ARG A 74 -17.70 -13.82 -17.69
CA ARG A 74 -17.55 -12.36 -17.84
C ARG A 74 -17.45 -11.89 -19.29
N TYR A 75 -17.93 -10.67 -19.54
CA TYR A 75 -17.83 -10.04 -20.85
C TYR A 75 -16.39 -10.10 -21.39
N THR A 76 -16.24 -10.58 -22.63
CA THR A 76 -14.99 -10.48 -23.38
C THR A 76 -14.70 -9.01 -23.72
N SER A 77 -13.45 -8.68 -24.02
CA SER A 77 -13.08 -7.32 -24.46
C SER A 77 -13.84 -6.88 -25.72
N GLU A 78 -14.17 -7.83 -26.61
CA GLU A 78 -14.96 -7.56 -27.82
C GLU A 78 -16.43 -7.27 -27.50
N GLN A 79 -17.03 -8.03 -26.58
CA GLN A 79 -18.39 -7.78 -26.09
C GLN A 79 -18.48 -6.42 -25.39
N LEU A 80 -17.50 -6.08 -24.54
CA LEU A 80 -17.42 -4.76 -23.91
C LEU A 80 -17.31 -3.62 -24.94
N GLY A 81 -16.45 -3.78 -25.95
CA GLY A 81 -16.33 -2.81 -27.05
C GLY A 81 -17.62 -2.69 -27.85
N SER A 82 -18.38 -3.78 -28.02
CA SER A 82 -19.68 -3.77 -28.68
C SER A 82 -20.74 -3.02 -27.88
N PHE A 83 -20.77 -3.20 -26.56
CA PHE A 83 -21.65 -2.42 -25.68
C PHE A 83 -21.28 -0.93 -25.64
N GLU A 84 -19.99 -0.59 -25.65
CA GLU A 84 -19.52 0.80 -25.76
C GLU A 84 -19.95 1.43 -27.10
N ARG A 85 -19.87 0.69 -28.21
CA ARG A 85 -20.38 1.15 -29.52
C ARG A 85 -21.89 1.38 -29.49
N ILE A 86 -22.65 0.53 -28.80
CA ILE A 86 -24.09 0.72 -28.61
C ILE A 86 -24.34 2.00 -27.80
N ASP A 87 -23.66 2.19 -26.67
CA ASP A 87 -23.77 3.39 -25.83
C ASP A 87 -23.50 4.67 -26.63
N SER A 88 -22.38 4.72 -27.36
CA SER A 88 -22.01 5.87 -28.19
C SER A 88 -23.06 6.16 -29.26
N ARG A 89 -23.54 5.12 -29.97
CA ARG A 89 -24.57 5.28 -31.01
C ARG A 89 -25.90 5.76 -30.44
N VAL A 90 -26.30 5.29 -29.26
CA VAL A 90 -27.52 5.73 -28.59
C VAL A 90 -27.40 7.19 -28.17
N PHE A 91 -26.27 7.56 -27.57
CA PHE A 91 -26.00 8.93 -27.17
C PHE A 91 -26.01 9.89 -28.37
N GLU A 92 -25.33 9.54 -29.46
CA GLU A 92 -25.29 10.36 -30.68
C GLU A 92 -26.66 10.55 -31.34
N LYS A 93 -27.50 9.51 -31.38
CA LYS A 93 -28.78 9.56 -32.10
C LYS A 93 -29.94 10.05 -31.25
N PHE A 94 -29.92 9.75 -29.95
CA PHE A 94 -31.07 9.87 -29.07
C PHE A 94 -30.73 10.49 -27.71
N GLY A 95 -29.50 11.00 -27.52
CA GLY A 95 -29.08 11.64 -26.28
C GLY A 95 -29.95 12.83 -25.87
N ASP A 96 -30.38 13.64 -26.84
CA ASP A 96 -31.30 14.78 -26.61
C ASP A 96 -32.70 14.34 -26.15
N LEU A 97 -33.09 13.09 -26.44
CA LEU A 97 -34.35 12.48 -25.99
C LEU A 97 -34.19 11.78 -24.63
N GLY A 98 -32.99 11.81 -24.05
CA GLY A 98 -32.69 11.15 -22.78
C GLY A 98 -32.62 9.62 -22.88
N TRP A 99 -32.37 9.08 -24.06
CA TRP A 99 -32.20 7.64 -24.24
C TRP A 99 -30.78 7.21 -23.86
N PHE A 100 -30.67 6.01 -23.32
CA PHE A 100 -29.39 5.42 -22.88
C PHE A 100 -29.44 3.89 -22.96
N SER A 101 -28.28 3.23 -22.88
CA SER A 101 -28.23 1.78 -22.73
C SER A 101 -28.69 1.39 -21.32
N CYS A 102 -29.88 0.81 -21.25
CA CYS A 102 -30.60 0.60 -20.00
C CYS A 102 -30.39 -0.77 -19.37
N GLY A 103 -29.58 -1.62 -19.99
CA GLY A 103 -29.29 -2.94 -19.48
C GLY A 103 -28.88 -3.91 -20.57
N TRP A 104 -29.07 -5.19 -20.26
CA TRP A 104 -28.69 -6.30 -21.13
C TRP A 104 -29.70 -7.42 -21.01
N TYR A 105 -29.73 -8.27 -22.03
CA TYR A 105 -30.45 -9.53 -21.98
C TYR A 105 -29.52 -10.68 -22.34
N HIS A 106 -29.81 -11.84 -21.79
CA HIS A 106 -29.20 -13.10 -22.20
C HIS A 106 -30.17 -14.26 -22.08
N SER A 107 -29.77 -15.45 -22.52
CA SER A 107 -30.60 -16.65 -22.42
C SER A 107 -29.93 -17.75 -21.61
N HIS A 108 -30.74 -18.50 -20.86
CA HIS A 108 -30.45 -19.73 -20.16
C HIS A 108 -31.30 -20.86 -20.74
N PRO A 109 -30.87 -21.51 -21.84
CA PRO A 109 -31.64 -22.56 -22.49
C PRO A 109 -31.92 -23.73 -21.52
N ASN A 110 -33.19 -23.97 -21.19
CA ASN A 110 -33.65 -25.09 -20.34
C ASN A 110 -33.17 -25.05 -18.87
N LEU A 111 -32.72 -23.90 -18.36
CA LEU A 111 -32.18 -23.78 -16.99
C LEU A 111 -33.07 -22.97 -16.05
N THR A 112 -34.21 -22.46 -16.52
CA THR A 112 -35.04 -21.45 -15.84
C THR A 112 -34.31 -20.10 -15.68
N PRO A 113 -35.02 -18.96 -15.76
CA PRO A 113 -34.39 -17.65 -15.56
C PRO A 113 -33.96 -17.42 -14.10
N PHE A 114 -32.66 -17.21 -13.89
CA PHE A 114 -32.04 -16.79 -12.63
C PHE A 114 -30.74 -16.04 -12.91
N PHE A 115 -30.18 -15.34 -11.92
CA PHE A 115 -28.82 -14.79 -12.01
C PHE A 115 -27.81 -15.75 -11.39
N SER A 116 -26.87 -16.22 -12.20
CA SER A 116 -25.65 -16.90 -11.75
C SER A 116 -24.68 -15.92 -11.08
N GLY A 117 -23.62 -16.44 -10.46
CA GLY A 117 -22.56 -15.59 -9.91
C GLY A 117 -21.88 -14.69 -10.96
N THR A 118 -21.83 -15.14 -12.22
CA THR A 118 -21.33 -14.34 -13.35
C THR A 118 -22.31 -13.25 -13.73
N ASP A 119 -23.61 -13.55 -13.76
CA ASP A 119 -24.66 -12.57 -14.07
C ASP A 119 -24.70 -11.45 -13.05
N ILE A 120 -24.47 -11.76 -11.77
CA ILE A 120 -24.34 -10.75 -10.72
C ILE A 120 -23.16 -9.81 -11.01
N GLN A 121 -22.00 -10.33 -11.44
CA GLN A 121 -20.84 -9.49 -11.82
C GLN A 121 -21.14 -8.62 -13.04
N ASN A 122 -21.77 -9.18 -14.06
CA ASN A 122 -22.15 -8.48 -15.28
C ASN A 122 -23.22 -7.41 -15.00
N GLN A 123 -24.18 -7.71 -14.13
CA GLN A 123 -25.22 -6.77 -13.72
C GLN A 123 -24.66 -5.63 -12.87
N LEU A 124 -23.63 -5.86 -12.05
CA LEU A 124 -22.93 -4.79 -11.33
C LEU A 124 -22.35 -3.75 -12.30
N PHE A 125 -21.78 -4.17 -13.43
CA PHE A 125 -21.27 -3.25 -14.44
C PHE A 125 -22.38 -2.31 -14.96
N TRP A 126 -23.56 -2.85 -15.25
CA TRP A 126 -24.71 -2.07 -15.70
C TRP A 126 -25.29 -1.18 -14.61
N GLN A 127 -25.52 -1.72 -13.39
CA GLN A 127 -26.12 -0.97 -12.28
C GLN A 127 -25.18 0.07 -11.65
N ALA A 128 -23.86 -0.10 -11.75
CA ALA A 128 -22.89 0.90 -11.30
C ALA A 128 -22.92 2.18 -12.16
N ARG A 129 -23.14 2.01 -13.47
CA ARG A 129 -23.24 3.13 -14.42
C ARG A 129 -24.63 3.76 -14.41
N ASN A 130 -25.65 2.92 -14.29
CA ASN A 130 -27.04 3.35 -14.27
C ASN A 130 -27.78 2.61 -13.15
N PRO A 131 -28.18 3.27 -12.06
CA PRO A 131 -28.94 2.65 -10.98
C PRO A 131 -30.24 1.96 -11.41
N ALA A 132 -30.83 2.36 -12.55
CA ALA A 132 -32.00 1.71 -13.15
C ALA A 132 -31.67 0.52 -14.07
N GLY A 133 -30.39 0.16 -14.24
CA GLY A 133 -29.93 -0.93 -15.09
C GLY A 133 -30.65 -2.25 -14.79
N VAL A 134 -31.06 -2.99 -15.82
CA VAL A 134 -31.80 -4.25 -15.68
C VAL A 134 -31.14 -5.38 -16.49
N GLY A 135 -31.15 -6.59 -15.95
CA GLY A 135 -30.80 -7.80 -16.70
C GLY A 135 -32.04 -8.62 -16.99
N LEU A 136 -32.25 -8.98 -18.26
CA LEU A 136 -33.33 -9.87 -18.70
C LEU A 136 -32.78 -11.25 -19.00
N VAL A 137 -33.30 -12.28 -18.35
CA VAL A 137 -32.87 -13.67 -18.56
C VAL A 137 -33.98 -14.43 -19.25
N PHE A 138 -33.72 -14.87 -20.48
CA PHE A 138 -34.65 -15.65 -21.29
C PHE A 138 -34.47 -17.15 -21.07
N ASP A 139 -35.57 -17.87 -21.06
CA ASP A 139 -35.58 -19.32 -21.24
C ASP A 139 -36.71 -19.67 -22.22
N HIS A 140 -36.31 -20.08 -23.42
CA HIS A 140 -37.24 -20.43 -24.50
C HIS A 140 -38.21 -21.55 -24.11
N ALA A 141 -37.86 -22.44 -23.16
CA ALA A 141 -38.74 -23.49 -22.68
C ALA A 141 -39.95 -22.94 -21.91
N LEU A 142 -39.87 -21.72 -21.38
CA LEU A 142 -40.99 -21.09 -20.67
C LEU A 142 -42.08 -20.57 -21.60
N LEU A 143 -41.78 -20.32 -22.88
CA LEU A 143 -42.75 -19.84 -23.88
C LEU A 143 -43.89 -20.85 -24.13
N GLU A 144 -43.73 -22.10 -23.71
CA GLU A 144 -44.77 -23.14 -23.80
C GLU A 144 -45.88 -22.98 -22.77
N LYS A 145 -45.59 -22.30 -21.65
CA LYS A 145 -46.54 -22.11 -20.58
C LYS A 145 -47.42 -20.93 -20.93
N GLU A 146 -48.72 -21.19 -21.03
CA GLU A 146 -49.72 -20.15 -21.34
C GLU A 146 -49.57 -18.96 -20.39
N GLY A 147 -49.44 -17.75 -20.95
CA GLY A 147 -49.26 -16.51 -20.20
C GLY A 147 -47.83 -16.19 -19.77
N ASN A 148 -46.82 -17.01 -20.11
CA ASN A 148 -45.43 -16.72 -19.81
C ASN A 148 -44.72 -16.04 -21.01
N LEU A 149 -43.96 -14.98 -20.73
CA LEU A 149 -43.25 -14.19 -21.74
C LEU A 149 -41.87 -14.78 -22.10
N GLY A 150 -41.48 -15.91 -21.51
CA GLY A 150 -40.21 -16.56 -21.81
C GLY A 150 -38.99 -15.91 -21.16
N PHE A 151 -39.16 -14.90 -20.31
CA PHE A 151 -38.06 -14.25 -19.59
C PHE A 151 -38.47 -13.77 -18.20
N LYS A 152 -37.46 -13.43 -17.39
CA LYS A 152 -37.61 -12.67 -16.15
C LYS A 152 -36.62 -11.52 -16.12
N ALA A 153 -37.01 -10.43 -15.47
CA ALA A 153 -36.13 -9.29 -15.22
C ALA A 153 -35.61 -9.30 -13.80
N PHE A 154 -34.33 -8.97 -13.62
CA PHE A 154 -33.70 -8.94 -12.32
C PHE A 154 -32.86 -7.68 -12.12
N ARG A 155 -32.73 -7.29 -10.84
CA ARG A 155 -31.82 -6.25 -10.37
C ARG A 155 -31.16 -6.67 -9.06
N LEU A 156 -29.99 -6.10 -8.82
CA LEU A 156 -29.25 -6.26 -7.58
C LEU A 156 -29.83 -5.36 -6.49
N ASP A 157 -29.95 -5.90 -5.29
CA ASP A 157 -30.46 -5.21 -4.11
C ASP A 157 -29.52 -4.08 -3.66
N ASP A 158 -28.22 -4.35 -3.74
CA ASP A 158 -27.17 -3.42 -3.30
C ASP A 158 -26.00 -3.44 -4.28
N PRO A 159 -26.01 -2.61 -5.32
CA PRO A 159 -24.93 -2.56 -6.32
C PRO A 159 -23.63 -1.98 -5.75
N SER A 160 -23.63 -1.42 -4.53
CA SER A 160 -22.40 -0.94 -3.87
C SER A 160 -21.56 -2.07 -3.27
N LYS A 161 -22.14 -3.27 -3.08
CA LYS A 161 -21.44 -4.46 -2.59
C LYS A 161 -20.91 -5.28 -3.76
N THR A 162 -19.59 -5.47 -3.79
CA THR A 162 -18.85 -6.01 -4.94
C THR A 162 -19.19 -7.45 -5.36
N ARG A 163 -19.38 -8.40 -4.43
CA ARG A 163 -19.58 -9.83 -4.78
C ARG A 163 -20.64 -10.59 -3.97
N ASN A 164 -21.16 -10.00 -2.88
CA ASN A 164 -22.12 -10.66 -1.99
C ASN A 164 -23.48 -9.97 -2.01
N THR A 165 -23.83 -9.34 -3.13
CA THR A 165 -25.13 -8.70 -3.29
C THR A 165 -26.15 -9.73 -3.76
N SER A 166 -27.34 -9.67 -3.18
CA SER A 166 -28.48 -10.48 -3.60
C SER A 166 -29.22 -9.78 -4.74
N TYR A 167 -30.14 -10.48 -5.39
CA TYR A 167 -30.96 -9.94 -6.47
C TYR A 167 -32.44 -10.24 -6.24
N HIS A 168 -33.30 -9.40 -6.81
CA HIS A 168 -34.74 -9.58 -6.81
C HIS A 168 -35.29 -9.52 -8.24
N GLU A 169 -36.45 -10.15 -8.44
CA GLU A 169 -37.21 -10.07 -9.69
C GLU A 169 -37.92 -8.72 -9.76
N VAL A 170 -37.82 -8.07 -10.91
CA VAL A 170 -38.49 -6.79 -11.18
C VAL A 170 -39.75 -7.05 -11.99
N LYS A 171 -40.85 -6.38 -11.63
CA LYS A 171 -42.11 -6.47 -12.36
C LYS A 171 -41.93 -5.94 -13.79
N THR A 172 -42.31 -6.77 -14.76
CA THR A 172 -42.23 -6.47 -16.20
C THR A 172 -43.60 -6.51 -16.86
N GLU A 173 -43.79 -5.63 -17.83
CA GLU A 173 -44.95 -5.61 -18.72
C GLU A 173 -44.46 -5.49 -20.16
N VAL A 174 -44.95 -6.35 -21.05
CA VAL A 174 -44.69 -6.25 -22.49
C VAL A 174 -45.90 -5.57 -23.12
N GLU A 175 -45.67 -4.44 -23.78
CA GLU A 175 -46.75 -3.73 -24.46
C GLU A 175 -47.25 -4.55 -25.66
N PRO A 176 -48.58 -4.65 -25.84
CA PRO A 176 -49.12 -5.31 -27.01
C PRO A 176 -48.70 -4.56 -28.28
N PRO A 177 -48.48 -5.27 -29.39
CA PRO A 177 -48.13 -4.64 -30.65
C PRO A 177 -49.30 -3.83 -31.19
N ASN A 178 -49.02 -2.59 -31.60
CA ASN A 178 -50.01 -1.66 -32.14
C ASN A 178 -50.11 -1.71 -33.68
N ASN A 179 -49.33 -2.57 -34.35
CA ASN A 179 -49.22 -2.65 -35.81
C ASN A 179 -49.42 -4.10 -36.30
N VAL A 180 -50.21 -4.27 -37.37
CA VAL A 180 -50.42 -5.54 -38.10
C VAL A 180 -49.10 -6.11 -38.64
N ASP A 181 -48.15 -5.25 -39.02
CA ASP A 181 -46.84 -5.68 -39.52
C ASP A 181 -46.07 -6.52 -38.49
N TYR A 182 -46.30 -6.29 -37.20
CA TYR A 182 -45.73 -7.09 -36.13
C TYR A 182 -46.17 -8.55 -36.20
N TYR A 183 -47.45 -8.79 -36.48
CA TYR A 183 -48.01 -10.14 -36.60
C TYR A 183 -47.48 -10.84 -37.86
N ASN A 184 -47.32 -10.10 -38.96
CA ASN A 184 -46.69 -10.62 -40.18
C ASN A 184 -45.22 -11.01 -39.92
N ASN A 185 -44.50 -10.21 -39.14
CA ASN A 185 -43.13 -10.49 -38.73
C ASN A 185 -43.02 -11.72 -37.81
N ILE A 186 -43.97 -11.93 -36.89
CA ILE A 186 -44.05 -13.17 -36.10
C ILE A 186 -44.34 -14.39 -36.99
N ILE A 187 -45.25 -14.28 -37.96
CA ILE A 187 -45.53 -15.37 -38.91
C ILE A 187 -44.29 -15.70 -39.74
N ASN A 188 -43.58 -14.68 -40.22
CA ASN A 188 -42.31 -14.84 -40.93
C ASN A 188 -41.23 -15.44 -40.03
N LEU A 189 -41.15 -15.04 -38.76
CA LEU A 189 -40.21 -15.63 -37.79
C LEU A 189 -40.46 -17.12 -37.60
N ILE A 190 -41.73 -17.52 -37.41
CA ILE A 190 -42.11 -18.92 -37.31
C ILE A 190 -41.67 -19.65 -38.59
N GLY A 191 -41.97 -19.10 -39.76
CA GLY A 191 -41.52 -19.62 -41.05
C GLY A 191 -40.00 -19.79 -41.15
N ASN A 192 -39.23 -18.78 -40.73
CA ASN A 192 -37.78 -18.72 -40.84
C ASN A 192 -37.08 -19.68 -39.86
N VAL A 193 -37.61 -19.83 -38.64
CA VAL A 193 -37.13 -20.82 -37.67
C VAL A 193 -37.32 -22.25 -38.20
N TYR A 194 -38.40 -22.52 -38.93
CA TYR A 194 -38.62 -23.82 -39.58
C TYR A 194 -37.82 -23.99 -40.88
N SER A 195 -37.54 -22.93 -41.64
CA SER A 195 -36.79 -22.98 -42.89
C SER A 195 -35.26 -22.92 -42.73
N LYS A 196 -34.76 -22.69 -41.50
CA LYS A 196 -33.34 -22.42 -41.18
C LYS A 196 -32.75 -21.16 -41.84
N GLU A 197 -33.60 -20.27 -42.34
CA GLU A 197 -33.15 -18.97 -42.87
C GLU A 197 -32.78 -18.03 -41.72
N ILE A 198 -31.68 -17.27 -41.88
CA ILE A 198 -31.13 -16.40 -40.83
C ILE A 198 -32.02 -15.15 -40.67
N PRO A 199 -32.76 -14.99 -39.56
CA PRO A 199 -33.79 -13.95 -39.45
C PRO A 199 -33.26 -12.60 -38.91
N ILE A 200 -32.12 -12.59 -38.21
CA ILE A 200 -31.43 -11.38 -37.73
C ILE A 200 -29.95 -11.68 -37.54
N LEU A 201 -29.07 -10.73 -37.87
CA LEU A 201 -27.62 -10.85 -37.71
C LEU A 201 -27.15 -10.20 -36.41
N GLU A 202 -26.13 -10.79 -35.80
CA GLU A 202 -25.37 -10.15 -34.72
C GLU A 202 -24.50 -9.02 -35.26
N LEU A 203 -24.05 -8.11 -34.38
CA LEU A 203 -23.37 -6.87 -34.78
C LEU A 203 -22.15 -7.07 -35.70
N ASN A 204 -21.52 -8.26 -35.66
CA ASN A 204 -20.31 -8.61 -36.40
C ASN A 204 -20.47 -9.84 -37.34
N GLU A 205 -21.70 -10.28 -37.66
CA GLU A 205 -21.93 -11.48 -38.49
C GLU A 205 -22.09 -11.18 -39.99
N THR A 206 -21.40 -11.93 -40.86
CA THR A 206 -21.52 -11.86 -42.33
C THR A 206 -22.13 -13.15 -42.89
N THR A 207 -23.02 -13.03 -43.89
CA THR A 207 -23.83 -14.15 -44.44
C THR A 207 -23.22 -14.74 -45.72
N ASN A 208 -23.07 -16.07 -45.78
CA ASN A 208 -22.76 -16.82 -47.01
C ASN A 208 -24.07 -17.29 -47.67
N PHE A 209 -24.53 -16.57 -48.70
CA PHE A 209 -25.88 -16.67 -49.28
C PHE A 209 -26.12 -17.78 -50.32
N PHE A 210 -25.18 -18.67 -50.64
CA PHE A 210 -25.26 -19.47 -51.88
C PHE A 210 -25.36 -21.00 -51.75
N ASP A 211 -25.46 -21.58 -50.56
CA ASP A 211 -25.35 -23.04 -50.42
C ASP A 211 -26.67 -23.85 -50.56
N ASP A 212 -27.87 -23.24 -50.64
CA ASP A 212 -29.14 -24.00 -50.63
C ASP A 212 -30.22 -23.55 -51.65
N ILE A 213 -30.01 -23.76 -52.96
CA ILE A 213 -31.12 -23.73 -53.96
C ILE A 213 -31.09 -24.99 -54.85
N PHE A 214 -32.13 -25.82 -54.75
CA PHE A 214 -32.34 -27.01 -55.61
C PHE A 214 -33.46 -26.77 -56.64
N ILE A 215 -33.22 -27.09 -57.92
CA ILE A 215 -34.19 -26.96 -59.02
C ILE A 215 -34.42 -28.33 -59.68
N PRO A 216 -35.66 -28.88 -59.73
CA PRO A 216 -35.93 -30.18 -60.34
C PRO A 216 -36.04 -30.12 -61.88
N SER A 217 -35.70 -31.23 -62.56
CA SER A 217 -35.57 -31.32 -64.03
C SER A 217 -36.83 -31.81 -64.77
N ASN A 218 -36.86 -31.52 -66.09
CA ASN A 218 -37.97 -31.60 -67.05
C ASN A 218 -38.73 -32.94 -67.18
N ASP A 219 -38.22 -34.04 -66.62
CA ASP A 219 -38.80 -35.37 -66.86
C ASP A 219 -40.05 -35.64 -65.99
N GLN A 220 -40.34 -34.77 -65.02
CA GLN A 220 -41.42 -34.93 -64.05
C GLN A 220 -42.77 -34.32 -64.48
N LEU A 221 -42.91 -33.80 -65.71
CA LEU A 221 -44.08 -33.01 -66.14
C LEU A 221 -44.88 -33.53 -67.36
N MET A 222 -44.84 -34.82 -67.72
CA MET A 222 -45.62 -35.35 -68.86
C MET A 222 -46.81 -36.25 -68.43
N ILE A 223 -48.04 -35.84 -68.78
CA ILE A 223 -49.32 -36.58 -68.64
C ILE A 223 -49.75 -37.17 -70.00
N LYS A 224 -50.20 -38.44 -70.04
CA LYS A 224 -50.66 -39.19 -71.25
C LYS A 224 -52.14 -38.95 -71.61
N LYS A 225 -52.48 -39.12 -72.91
CA LYS A 225 -53.79 -38.86 -73.58
C LYS A 225 -54.68 -40.14 -73.68
N PRO A 226 -56.04 -40.08 -73.65
CA PRO A 226 -56.91 -41.25 -73.81
C PRO A 226 -57.54 -41.38 -75.22
N GLU A 227 -57.92 -42.60 -75.61
CA GLU A 227 -58.60 -42.95 -76.89
C GLU A 227 -60.00 -43.56 -76.67
N LEU A 228 -60.94 -43.34 -77.61
CA LEU A 228 -62.32 -43.85 -77.62
C LEU A 228 -62.68 -44.54 -78.97
N ASN A 229 -63.55 -45.55 -78.91
CA ASN A 229 -63.74 -46.60 -79.93
C ASN A 229 -65.04 -46.44 -80.77
N VAL A 230 -64.93 -46.49 -82.10
CA VAL A 230 -65.86 -45.87 -83.09
C VAL A 230 -66.85 -46.85 -83.74
N ASN A 231 -66.75 -48.16 -83.50
CA ASN A 231 -67.38 -49.15 -84.38
C ASN A 231 -68.87 -49.47 -84.10
N GLN A 232 -69.50 -48.90 -83.07
CA GLN A 232 -70.89 -49.25 -82.68
C GLN A 232 -71.94 -48.21 -83.14
N ILE A 233 -71.51 -47.05 -83.65
CA ILE A 233 -72.38 -45.91 -84.01
C ILE A 233 -72.75 -45.91 -85.50
N VAL A 234 -71.98 -46.61 -86.34
CA VAL A 234 -71.94 -46.39 -87.80
C VAL A 234 -73.04 -47.08 -88.61
N ASN A 235 -73.59 -48.21 -88.16
CA ASN A 235 -74.40 -49.05 -89.04
C ASN A 235 -75.92 -48.81 -89.00
N SER A 236 -76.46 -48.23 -87.92
CA SER A 236 -77.93 -48.15 -87.75
C SER A 236 -78.52 -46.76 -87.99
N PHE A 237 -77.68 -45.75 -88.20
CA PHE A 237 -78.09 -44.36 -88.41
C PHE A 237 -77.87 -43.90 -89.87
N LYS A 238 -77.23 -44.73 -90.70
CA LYS A 238 -76.60 -44.35 -91.97
C LYS A 238 -77.57 -44.02 -93.12
N GLU A 239 -78.85 -44.41 -93.06
CA GLU A 239 -79.76 -44.23 -94.21
C GLU A 239 -80.82 -43.14 -94.02
N GLY A 240 -81.39 -42.98 -92.83
CA GLY A 240 -82.40 -41.93 -92.57
C GLY A 240 -81.81 -40.56 -92.21
N ILE A 241 -80.57 -40.55 -91.75
CA ILE A 241 -79.89 -39.37 -91.24
C ILE A 241 -78.98 -38.75 -92.32
N SER A 242 -78.56 -39.52 -93.34
CA SER A 242 -77.73 -39.01 -94.45
C SER A 242 -78.37 -37.82 -95.16
N SER A 243 -79.67 -37.85 -95.42
CA SER A 243 -80.35 -36.73 -96.13
C SER A 243 -80.52 -35.46 -95.27
N PHE A 244 -80.58 -35.58 -93.94
CA PHE A 244 -80.69 -34.43 -93.02
C PHE A 244 -79.31 -33.90 -92.58
N LEU A 245 -78.30 -34.79 -92.46
CA LEU A 245 -76.91 -34.46 -92.18
C LEU A 245 -76.21 -33.80 -93.36
N GLU A 246 -76.43 -34.25 -94.59
CA GLU A 246 -75.75 -33.65 -95.77
C GLU A 246 -76.09 -32.17 -95.93
N GLN A 247 -77.33 -31.75 -95.69
CA GLN A 247 -77.73 -30.34 -95.86
C GLN A 247 -77.49 -29.47 -94.62
N SER A 248 -77.45 -30.05 -93.41
CA SER A 248 -77.41 -29.26 -92.16
C SER A 248 -76.08 -29.39 -91.42
N MET A 249 -75.42 -30.55 -91.49
CA MET A 249 -74.25 -30.86 -90.69
C MET A 249 -72.93 -30.71 -91.44
N GLU A 250 -72.87 -30.76 -92.77
CA GLU A 250 -71.65 -30.37 -93.50
C GLU A 250 -71.24 -28.91 -93.21
N PRO A 251 -72.15 -27.91 -93.28
CA PRO A 251 -71.83 -26.54 -92.90
C PRO A 251 -71.45 -26.41 -91.42
N LEU A 252 -72.14 -27.13 -90.52
CA LEU A 252 -71.93 -27.06 -89.08
C LEU A 252 -70.61 -27.71 -88.64
N ILE A 253 -70.25 -28.85 -89.22
CA ILE A 253 -68.95 -29.53 -89.04
C ILE A 253 -67.84 -28.68 -89.64
N SER A 254 -68.05 -28.06 -90.80
CA SER A 254 -67.10 -27.13 -91.40
C SER A 254 -66.86 -25.90 -90.51
N VAL A 255 -67.92 -25.29 -89.97
CA VAL A 255 -67.82 -24.16 -89.03
C VAL A 255 -67.19 -24.58 -87.71
N LEU A 256 -67.56 -25.72 -87.12
CA LEU A 256 -66.99 -26.21 -85.86
C LEU A 256 -65.52 -26.62 -86.01
N ASN A 257 -65.14 -27.25 -87.13
CA ASN A 257 -63.74 -27.58 -87.41
C ASN A 257 -62.92 -26.33 -87.70
N THR A 258 -63.46 -25.37 -88.46
CA THR A 258 -62.79 -24.09 -88.71
C THR A 258 -62.61 -23.31 -87.40
N TRP A 259 -63.65 -23.24 -86.56
CA TRP A 259 -63.62 -22.58 -85.26
C TRP A 259 -62.66 -23.28 -84.28
N SER A 260 -62.66 -24.62 -84.23
CA SER A 260 -61.73 -25.41 -83.41
C SER A 260 -60.28 -25.21 -83.85
N GLN A 261 -60.00 -25.29 -85.15
CA GLN A 261 -58.67 -25.07 -85.71
C GLN A 261 -58.20 -23.62 -85.51
N GLU A 262 -59.09 -22.63 -85.65
CA GLU A 262 -58.78 -21.23 -85.35
C GLU A 262 -58.48 -21.00 -83.87
N ASN A 263 -59.26 -21.58 -82.96
CA ASN A 263 -59.03 -21.44 -81.52
C ASN A 263 -57.77 -22.17 -81.07
N LEU A 264 -57.48 -23.37 -81.59
CA LEU A 264 -56.22 -24.07 -81.33
C LEU A 264 -55.02 -23.28 -81.89
N LYS A 265 -55.15 -22.69 -83.08
CA LYS A 265 -54.12 -21.84 -83.68
C LYS A 265 -53.92 -20.54 -82.90
N LYS A 266 -54.98 -19.93 -82.38
CA LYS A 266 -54.92 -18.74 -81.50
C LYS A 266 -54.30 -19.10 -80.14
N ALA A 267 -54.71 -20.21 -79.51
CA ALA A 267 -54.16 -20.69 -78.25
C ALA A 267 -52.66 -21.02 -78.39
N PHE A 268 -52.27 -21.73 -79.45
CA PHE A 268 -50.87 -22.03 -79.75
C PHE A 268 -50.04 -20.77 -80.05
N ARG A 269 -50.58 -19.82 -80.83
CA ARG A 269 -49.90 -18.53 -81.07
C ARG A 269 -49.74 -17.72 -79.79
N ASN A 270 -50.74 -17.71 -78.92
CA ASN A 270 -50.68 -17.04 -77.63
C ASN A 270 -49.68 -17.70 -76.69
N SER A 271 -49.61 -19.04 -76.63
CA SER A 271 -48.61 -19.74 -75.81
C SER A 271 -47.18 -19.54 -76.33
N VAL A 272 -46.99 -19.52 -77.66
CA VAL A 272 -45.69 -19.19 -78.27
C VAL A 272 -45.30 -17.74 -77.98
N LYS A 273 -46.26 -16.81 -78.04
CA LYS A 273 -46.03 -15.40 -77.68
C LYS A 273 -45.70 -15.25 -76.19
N MET A 274 -46.47 -15.87 -75.28
CA MET A 274 -46.18 -15.85 -73.84
C MET A 274 -44.79 -16.41 -73.51
N ARG A 275 -44.38 -17.50 -74.16
CA ARG A 275 -43.00 -18.03 -73.98
C ARG A 275 -41.96 -17.01 -74.46
N LYS A 276 -42.19 -16.34 -75.58
CA LYS A 276 -41.29 -15.29 -76.09
C LYS A 276 -41.22 -14.12 -75.10
N ASP A 277 -42.36 -13.66 -74.60
CA ASP A 277 -42.45 -12.57 -73.62
C ASP A 277 -41.75 -12.95 -72.30
N ILE A 278 -41.86 -14.21 -71.85
CA ILE A 278 -41.14 -14.73 -70.67
C ILE A 278 -39.63 -14.75 -70.89
N VAL A 279 -39.17 -15.11 -72.10
CA VAL A 279 -37.73 -15.08 -72.44
C VAL A 279 -37.21 -13.64 -72.51
N GLU A 280 -38.00 -12.71 -73.05
CA GLU A 280 -37.66 -11.28 -73.07
C GLU A 280 -37.64 -10.69 -71.65
N LEU A 281 -38.60 -11.05 -70.78
CA LEU A 281 -38.62 -10.69 -69.36
C LEU A 281 -37.40 -11.21 -68.62
N LYS A 282 -37.06 -12.49 -68.78
CA LYS A 282 -35.85 -13.09 -68.20
C LYS A 282 -34.60 -12.31 -68.61
N THR A 283 -34.48 -12.01 -69.90
CA THR A 283 -33.32 -11.29 -70.44
C THR A 283 -33.24 -9.87 -69.87
N SER A 284 -34.38 -9.19 -69.77
CA SER A 284 -34.46 -7.83 -69.22
C SER A 284 -34.15 -7.80 -67.71
N LEU A 285 -34.64 -8.78 -66.95
CA LEU A 285 -34.33 -8.95 -65.53
C LEU A 285 -32.85 -9.27 -65.30
N SER A 286 -32.25 -10.17 -66.07
CA SER A 286 -30.82 -10.46 -65.99
C SER A 286 -29.96 -9.22 -66.30
N ASN A 287 -30.34 -8.44 -67.32
CA ASN A 287 -29.62 -7.21 -67.66
C ASN A 287 -29.77 -6.12 -66.59
N GLY A 288 -30.96 -5.99 -66.00
CA GLY A 288 -31.21 -5.10 -64.87
C GLY A 288 -30.40 -5.49 -63.64
N MET A 289 -30.38 -6.77 -63.29
CA MET A 289 -29.61 -7.31 -62.16
C MET A 289 -28.10 -7.09 -62.36
N THR A 290 -27.60 -7.31 -63.57
CA THR A 290 -26.18 -7.06 -63.91
C THR A 290 -25.83 -5.57 -63.77
N SER A 291 -26.75 -4.68 -64.17
CA SER A 291 -26.57 -3.23 -63.99
C SER A 291 -26.56 -2.84 -62.51
N ILE A 292 -27.47 -3.39 -61.70
CA ILE A 292 -27.52 -3.16 -60.24
C ILE A 292 -26.22 -3.63 -59.59
N GLN A 293 -25.77 -4.85 -59.92
CA GLN A 293 -24.53 -5.40 -59.38
C GLN A 293 -23.32 -4.53 -59.73
N LYS A 294 -23.25 -4.02 -60.96
CA LYS A 294 -22.17 -3.13 -61.39
C LYS A 294 -22.21 -1.79 -60.65
N THR A 295 -23.39 -1.17 -60.49
CA THR A 295 -23.54 0.09 -59.75
C THR A 295 -23.20 -0.09 -58.28
N PHE A 296 -23.65 -1.18 -57.66
CA PHE A 296 -23.34 -1.50 -56.27
C PHE A 296 -21.85 -1.71 -56.05
N ASN A 297 -21.18 -2.51 -56.90
CA ASN A 297 -19.74 -2.72 -56.80
C ASN A 297 -18.93 -1.43 -56.99
N ASN A 298 -19.31 -0.58 -57.94
CA ASN A 298 -18.63 0.69 -58.14
C ASN A 298 -18.83 1.63 -56.95
N SER A 299 -20.07 1.79 -56.47
CA SER A 299 -20.36 2.64 -55.31
C SER A 299 -19.64 2.17 -54.04
N LEU A 300 -19.55 0.85 -53.83
CA LEU A 300 -18.86 0.27 -52.70
C LEU A 300 -17.34 0.44 -52.84
N HIS A 301 -16.80 0.35 -54.05
CA HIS A 301 -15.38 0.62 -54.30
C HIS A 301 -15.03 2.10 -54.02
N ASP A 302 -15.85 3.03 -54.51
CA ASP A 302 -15.66 4.47 -54.30
C ASP A 302 -15.74 4.83 -52.80
N GLU A 303 -16.72 4.30 -52.06
CA GLU A 303 -16.82 4.51 -50.61
C GLU A 303 -15.64 3.88 -49.84
N LEU A 304 -15.14 2.72 -50.28
CA LEU A 304 -13.97 2.10 -49.68
C LEU A 304 -12.68 2.89 -49.95
N GLU A 305 -12.50 3.46 -51.15
CA GLU A 305 -11.37 4.34 -51.45
C GLU A 305 -11.41 5.64 -50.64
N GLU A 306 -12.60 6.25 -50.48
CA GLU A 306 -12.77 7.42 -49.61
C GLU A 306 -12.44 7.09 -48.13
N LEU A 307 -12.84 5.90 -47.67
CA LEU A 307 -12.52 5.44 -46.31
C LEU A 307 -11.02 5.20 -46.14
N ASP A 308 -10.35 4.61 -47.13
CA ASP A 308 -8.90 4.35 -47.11
C ASP A 308 -8.13 5.68 -47.04
N SER A 309 -8.49 6.65 -47.88
CA SER A 309 -7.92 8.00 -47.85
C SER A 309 -8.16 8.71 -46.50
N PHE A 310 -9.34 8.55 -45.91
CA PHE A 310 -9.64 9.12 -44.60
C PHE A 310 -8.82 8.45 -43.49
N ILE A 311 -8.59 7.13 -43.57
CA ILE A 311 -7.76 6.39 -42.61
C ILE A 311 -6.31 6.87 -42.71
N ASP A 312 -5.76 6.98 -43.92
CA ASP A 312 -4.39 7.48 -44.15
C ASP A 312 -4.20 8.89 -43.60
N ASP A 313 -5.10 9.83 -43.91
CA ASP A 313 -5.05 11.21 -43.37
C ASP A 313 -5.08 11.22 -41.83
N ARG A 314 -5.85 10.30 -41.22
CA ARG A 314 -5.93 10.17 -39.76
C ARG A 314 -4.66 9.57 -39.16
N LEU A 315 -4.03 8.63 -39.84
CA LEU A 315 -2.76 8.03 -39.43
C LEU A 315 -1.64 9.07 -39.51
N ASP A 316 -1.59 9.90 -40.56
CA ASP A 316 -0.62 10.99 -40.66
C ASP A 316 -0.75 12.01 -39.51
N ILE A 317 -1.98 12.40 -39.17
CA ILE A 317 -2.25 13.27 -38.01
C ILE A 317 -1.82 12.60 -36.70
N PHE A 318 -1.96 11.27 -36.61
CA PHE A 318 -1.54 10.52 -35.43
C PHE A 318 -0.02 10.49 -35.30
N ASP A 319 0.69 10.27 -36.40
CA ASP A 319 2.16 10.29 -36.45
C ASP A 319 2.70 11.68 -36.09
N GLU A 320 2.11 12.77 -36.63
CA GLU A 320 2.49 14.15 -36.26
C GLU A 320 2.30 14.41 -34.75
N LYS A 321 1.21 13.91 -34.17
CA LYS A 321 0.98 14.00 -32.71
C LYS A 321 1.98 13.17 -31.91
N GLN A 322 2.36 11.99 -32.41
CA GLN A 322 3.35 11.15 -31.75
C GLN A 322 4.72 11.82 -31.74
N ASP A 323 5.11 12.45 -32.85
CA ASP A 323 6.37 13.20 -32.95
C ASP A 323 6.37 14.43 -32.04
N ASN A 324 5.26 15.18 -31.98
CA ASN A 324 5.12 16.29 -31.04
C ASN A 324 5.23 15.83 -29.57
N LEU A 325 4.66 14.66 -29.25
CA LEU A 325 4.77 14.07 -27.92
C LEU A 325 6.22 13.65 -27.61
N ARG A 326 6.93 13.06 -28.57
CA ARG A 326 8.36 12.72 -28.42
C ARG A 326 9.19 13.97 -28.17
N GLU A 327 8.99 15.03 -28.94
CA GLU A 327 9.70 16.31 -28.76
C GLU A 327 9.48 16.90 -27.36
N LYS A 328 8.23 16.88 -26.86
CA LYS A 328 7.89 17.32 -25.50
C LYS A 328 8.54 16.45 -24.43
N ILE A 329 8.60 15.12 -24.62
CA ILE A 329 9.26 14.20 -23.68
C ILE A 329 10.76 14.49 -23.63
N THR A 330 11.42 14.64 -24.79
CA THR A 330 12.84 14.97 -24.86
C THR A 330 13.13 16.30 -24.16
N LYS A 331 12.31 17.33 -24.42
CA LYS A 331 12.46 18.63 -23.76
C LYS A 331 12.27 18.54 -22.25
N PHE A 332 11.29 17.76 -21.80
CA PHE A 332 11.07 17.54 -20.37
C PHE A 332 12.25 16.81 -19.70
N GLU A 333 12.86 15.84 -20.39
CA GLU A 333 14.07 15.16 -19.93
C GLU A 333 15.25 16.13 -19.81
N GLU A 334 15.44 17.01 -20.81
CA GLU A 334 16.45 18.07 -20.77
C GLU A 334 16.22 19.04 -19.60
N ASP A 335 14.98 19.49 -19.39
CA ASP A 335 14.61 20.38 -18.29
C ASP A 335 14.84 19.75 -16.92
N ILE A 336 14.50 18.46 -16.74
CA ILE A 336 14.79 17.70 -15.51
C ILE A 336 16.29 17.60 -15.28
N ASN A 337 17.06 17.23 -16.31
CA ASN A 337 18.51 17.10 -16.18
C ASN A 337 19.16 18.44 -15.82
N LEU A 338 18.69 19.55 -16.40
CA LEU A 338 19.15 20.89 -16.05
C LEU A 338 18.83 21.24 -14.59
N LEU A 339 17.59 20.99 -14.14
CA LEU A 339 17.16 21.25 -12.76
C LEU A 339 17.95 20.42 -11.75
N ILE A 340 18.14 19.12 -12.02
CA ILE A 340 18.91 18.22 -11.15
C ILE A 340 20.38 18.68 -11.08
N ASN A 341 21.00 18.99 -12.22
CA ASN A 341 22.39 19.43 -12.25
C ASN A 341 22.59 20.75 -11.51
N ASN A 342 21.69 21.72 -11.70
CA ASN A 342 21.74 23.00 -10.98
C ASN A 342 21.54 22.79 -9.48
N ALA A 343 20.54 22.00 -9.07
CA ALA A 343 20.29 21.74 -7.65
C ALA A 343 21.44 20.97 -6.97
N LEU A 344 22.06 20.01 -7.67
CA LEU A 344 23.24 19.31 -7.20
C LEU A 344 24.44 20.25 -7.11
N GLN A 345 24.68 21.07 -8.14
CA GLN A 345 25.79 22.02 -8.15
C GLN A 345 25.64 23.06 -7.05
N ASP A 346 24.48 23.70 -6.91
CA ASP A 346 24.21 24.68 -5.86
C ASP A 346 24.29 24.05 -4.48
N GLY A 347 23.75 22.84 -4.29
CA GLY A 347 23.80 22.12 -3.02
C GLY A 347 25.24 21.76 -2.63
N VAL A 348 26.03 21.27 -3.58
CA VAL A 348 27.43 20.88 -3.37
C VAL A 348 28.32 22.11 -3.16
N GLU A 349 28.15 23.18 -3.94
CA GLU A 349 28.90 24.43 -3.79
C GLU A 349 28.61 25.11 -2.45
N ASN A 350 27.35 25.14 -2.00
CA ASN A 350 27.00 25.69 -0.70
C ASN A 350 27.56 24.84 0.46
N LEU A 351 27.47 23.51 0.38
CA LEU A 351 28.06 22.61 1.38
C LEU A 351 29.59 22.74 1.43
N LEU A 352 30.26 22.70 0.28
CA LEU A 352 31.71 22.84 0.19
C LEU A 352 32.15 24.23 0.66
N GLY A 353 31.44 25.29 0.29
CA GLY A 353 31.70 26.66 0.73
C GLY A 353 31.56 26.80 2.25
N GLY A 354 30.51 26.21 2.85
CA GLY A 354 30.33 26.16 4.30
C GLY A 354 31.45 25.40 5.00
N ILE A 355 31.83 24.22 4.49
CA ILE A 355 32.92 23.42 5.03
C ILE A 355 34.27 24.15 4.93
N LEU A 356 34.58 24.76 3.78
CA LEU A 356 35.81 25.52 3.57
C LEU A 356 35.90 26.73 4.51
N THR A 357 34.79 27.43 4.73
CA THR A 357 34.74 28.58 5.65
C THR A 357 34.99 28.12 7.08
N ASN A 358 34.28 27.08 7.54
CA ASN A 358 34.48 26.50 8.87
C ASN A 358 35.90 25.98 9.06
N PHE A 359 36.49 25.35 8.04
CA PHE A 359 37.87 24.88 8.09
C PHE A 359 38.86 26.03 8.20
N LYS A 360 38.64 27.11 7.44
CA LYS A 360 39.48 28.32 7.50
C LYS A 360 39.40 28.99 8.87
N ASP A 361 38.20 29.11 9.43
CA ASP A 361 37.99 29.71 10.75
C ASP A 361 38.65 28.87 11.85
N THR A 362 38.43 27.55 11.82
CA THR A 362 39.10 26.61 12.75
C THR A 362 40.63 26.69 12.61
N SER A 363 41.15 26.80 11.39
CA SER A 363 42.58 26.95 11.14
C SER A 363 43.12 28.26 11.71
N LEU A 364 42.37 29.37 11.63
CA LEU A 364 42.77 30.65 12.21
C LEU A 364 42.78 30.60 13.74
N GLU A 365 41.78 29.95 14.34
CA GLU A 365 41.75 29.72 15.79
C GLU A 365 42.94 28.88 16.27
N LEU A 366 43.32 27.83 15.53
CA LEU A 366 44.51 27.04 15.84
C LEU A 366 45.80 27.85 15.78
N VAL A 367 45.94 28.74 14.79
CA VAL A 367 47.10 29.65 14.69
C VAL A 367 47.14 30.64 15.86
N GLU A 368 45.99 31.16 16.28
CA GLU A 368 45.87 31.99 17.48
C GLU A 368 46.25 31.23 18.76
N MET A 369 45.83 29.96 18.88
CA MET A 369 46.21 29.10 19.99
C MET A 369 47.72 28.84 20.03
N ASP A 370 48.34 28.57 18.88
CA ASP A 370 49.79 28.36 18.78
C ASP A 370 50.57 29.60 19.22
N LYS A 371 50.14 30.80 18.80
CA LYS A 371 50.72 32.06 19.27
C LYS A 371 50.59 32.22 20.79
N LYS A 372 49.41 31.93 21.35
CA LYS A 372 49.20 31.98 22.81
C LYS A 372 50.08 30.99 23.55
N GLN A 373 50.24 29.78 23.01
CA GLN A 373 51.13 28.75 23.56
C GLN A 373 52.59 29.21 23.54
N ALA A 374 53.07 29.83 22.45
CA ALA A 374 54.41 30.37 22.36
C ALA A 374 54.68 31.46 23.43
N VAL A 375 53.70 32.34 23.69
CA VAL A 375 53.79 33.35 24.76
C VAL A 375 53.87 32.68 26.14
N ILE A 376 53.06 31.64 26.39
CA ILE A 376 53.11 30.89 27.65
C ILE A 376 54.48 30.24 27.86
N ILE A 377 55.05 29.63 26.82
CA ILE A 377 56.38 29.00 26.88
C ILE A 377 57.45 30.06 27.23
N SER A 378 57.45 31.20 26.56
CA SER A 378 58.38 32.30 26.85
C SER A 378 58.26 32.82 28.30
N ASN A 379 57.04 32.93 28.82
CA ASN A 379 56.80 33.32 30.21
C ASN A 379 57.30 32.27 31.22
N LEU A 380 57.14 30.98 30.90
CA LEU A 380 57.67 29.88 31.72
C LEU A 380 59.20 29.86 31.71
N GLU A 381 59.83 30.09 30.57
CA GLU A 381 61.29 30.21 30.45
C GLU A 381 61.83 31.37 31.29
N SER A 382 61.19 32.54 31.20
CA SER A 382 61.54 33.73 31.99
C SER A 382 61.37 33.49 33.50
N SER A 383 60.29 32.80 33.89
CA SER A 383 60.04 32.43 35.29
C SER A 383 61.09 31.44 35.79
N ASN A 384 61.48 30.46 34.97
CA ASN A 384 62.51 29.48 35.31
C ASN A 384 63.89 30.15 35.49
N ILE A 385 64.26 31.09 34.61
CA ILE A 385 65.48 31.90 34.77
C ILE A 385 65.46 32.64 36.11
N THR A 386 64.33 33.29 36.44
CA THR A 386 64.16 33.99 37.71
C THR A 386 64.32 33.05 38.92
N LEU A 387 63.73 31.86 38.88
CA LEU A 387 63.89 30.85 39.94
C LEU A 387 65.34 30.38 40.07
N GLN A 388 66.04 30.16 38.95
CA GLN A 388 67.45 29.78 38.95
C GLN A 388 68.33 30.87 39.56
N ASP A 389 68.07 32.14 39.29
CA ASP A 389 68.80 33.26 39.89
C ASP A 389 68.48 33.43 41.38
N MET A 390 67.25 33.17 41.81
CA MET A 390 66.90 33.09 43.23
C MET A 390 67.68 31.97 43.93
N ILE A 391 67.77 30.78 43.32
CA ILE A 391 68.57 29.66 43.84
C ILE A 391 70.05 30.06 43.97
N LYS A 392 70.64 30.67 42.93
CA LYS A 392 72.03 31.17 42.98
C LYS A 392 72.26 32.19 44.09
N THR A 393 71.24 32.96 44.47
CA THR A 393 71.34 33.97 45.54
C THR A 393 71.14 33.35 46.93
N LEU A 394 70.28 32.33 47.04
CA LEU A 394 69.99 31.63 48.29
C LEU A 394 71.11 30.68 48.71
N GLU A 395 71.77 29.99 47.78
CA GLU A 395 72.80 28.98 48.13
C GLU A 395 74.00 29.58 48.89
N PRO A 396 74.57 30.73 48.50
CA PRO A 396 75.62 31.40 49.27
C PRO A 396 75.11 31.87 50.65
N SER A 397 73.84 32.26 50.75
CA SER A 397 73.23 32.68 52.02
C SER A 397 73.05 31.51 52.98
N LYS A 398 72.62 30.35 52.48
CA LYS A 398 72.58 29.08 53.22
C LYS A 398 73.96 28.68 53.73
N VAL A 399 74.98 28.67 52.87
CA VAL A 399 76.37 28.37 53.27
C VAL A 399 76.85 29.33 54.36
N ARG A 400 76.56 30.63 54.23
CA ARG A 400 76.93 31.65 55.22
C ARG A 400 76.23 31.45 56.57
N ILE A 401 74.94 31.13 56.56
CA ILE A 401 74.15 30.88 57.78
C ILE A 401 74.66 29.61 58.47
N THR A 402 74.83 28.51 57.74
CA THR A 402 75.37 27.26 58.28
C THR A 402 76.78 27.46 58.86
N GLY A 403 77.65 28.20 58.16
CA GLY A 403 78.99 28.54 58.67
C GLY A 403 78.94 29.35 59.97
N ARG A 404 78.03 30.33 60.08
CA ARG A 404 77.83 31.10 61.31
C ARG A 404 77.30 30.24 62.46
N ILE A 405 76.33 29.37 62.21
CA ILE A 405 75.79 28.46 63.23
C ILE A 405 76.90 27.54 63.75
N ASN A 406 77.71 26.95 62.86
CA ASN A 406 78.82 26.08 63.25
C ASN A 406 79.87 26.83 64.08
N ALA A 407 80.26 28.03 63.66
CA ALA A 407 81.21 28.86 64.41
C ALA A 407 80.69 29.25 65.81
N ILE A 408 79.38 29.55 65.93
CA ILE A 408 78.74 29.82 67.22
C ILE A 408 78.76 28.57 68.09
N ASN A 409 78.40 27.40 67.53
CA ASN A 409 78.43 26.13 68.26
C ASN A 409 79.82 25.80 68.78
N GLU A 410 80.87 25.93 67.95
CA GLU A 410 82.26 25.71 68.36
C GLU A 410 82.68 26.67 69.49
N SER A 411 82.34 27.96 69.36
CA SER A 411 82.63 28.97 70.37
C SER A 411 81.94 28.68 71.71
N ILE A 412 80.66 28.28 71.68
CA ILE A 412 79.91 27.88 72.89
C ILE A 412 80.56 26.64 73.51
N LEU A 413 80.88 25.63 72.70
CA LEU A 413 81.44 24.37 73.16
C LEU A 413 82.82 24.57 73.81
N GLU A 414 83.65 25.43 73.22
CA GLU A 414 84.95 25.82 73.79
C GLU A 414 84.78 26.64 75.08
N GLY A 415 83.81 27.56 75.12
CA GLY A 415 83.45 28.32 76.32
C GLY A 415 82.97 27.41 77.47
N VAL A 416 82.16 26.39 77.17
CA VAL A 416 81.72 25.38 78.13
C VAL A 416 82.89 24.54 78.61
N LYS A 417 83.75 24.02 77.71
CA LYS A 417 84.96 23.27 78.08
C LYS A 417 85.87 24.07 79.03
N LYS A 418 86.10 25.35 78.72
CA LYS A 418 86.92 26.22 79.56
C LYS A 418 86.32 26.41 80.95
N LYS A 419 84.99 26.65 81.04
CA LYS A 419 84.28 26.75 82.32
C LYS A 419 84.33 25.44 83.10
N LEU A 420 84.14 24.30 82.42
CA LEU A 420 84.17 22.98 83.05
C LEU A 420 85.55 22.71 83.67
N LYS A 421 86.63 23.00 82.93
CA LYS A 421 88.01 22.89 83.42
C LYS A 421 88.31 23.82 84.60
N MET A 422 87.75 25.04 84.59
CA MET A 422 87.88 25.94 85.75
C MET A 422 87.14 25.41 86.99
N THR A 423 85.98 24.77 86.79
CA THR A 423 85.22 24.15 87.89
C THR A 423 85.93 22.91 88.41
N GLU A 424 86.47 22.07 87.54
CA GLU A 424 87.29 20.89 87.89
C GLU A 424 88.49 21.31 88.75
N ASN A 425 89.27 22.31 88.31
CA ASN A 425 90.38 22.85 89.10
C ASN A 425 89.94 23.38 90.48
N LYS A 426 88.73 23.94 90.59
CA LYS A 426 88.18 24.38 91.89
C LYS A 426 87.82 23.19 92.78
N PHE A 427 87.26 22.12 92.22
CA PHE A 427 87.00 20.88 92.95
C PHE A 427 88.29 20.24 93.45
N ASP A 428 89.35 20.19 92.62
CA ASP A 428 90.66 19.68 93.03
C ASP A 428 91.25 20.49 94.20
N SER A 429 91.13 21.83 94.12
CA SER A 429 91.54 22.71 95.22
C SER A 429 90.76 22.40 96.50
N LEU A 430 89.45 22.21 96.41
CA LEU A 430 88.57 21.95 97.54
C LEU A 430 88.84 20.56 98.16
N GLU A 431 89.13 19.56 97.33
CA GLU A 431 89.53 18.22 97.77
C GLU A 431 90.84 18.28 98.56
N ASN A 432 91.83 19.02 98.08
CA ASN A 432 93.10 19.21 98.78
C ASN A 432 92.91 19.93 100.13
N GLU A 433 92.05 20.94 100.17
CA GLU A 433 91.71 21.66 101.40
C GLU A 433 90.99 20.77 102.40
N SER A 434 90.06 19.93 101.93
CA SER A 434 89.36 18.92 102.73
C SER A 434 90.32 17.88 103.32
N LYS A 435 91.27 17.36 102.53
CA LYS A 435 92.31 16.43 102.99
C LYS A 435 93.17 17.06 104.08
N LYS A 436 93.53 18.34 103.93
CA LYS A 436 94.29 19.08 104.94
C LYS A 436 93.50 19.23 106.24
N LEU A 437 92.24 19.66 106.18
CA LEU A 437 91.35 19.74 107.34
C LEU A 437 91.21 18.40 108.06
N LEU A 438 91.08 17.30 107.32
CA LEU A 438 91.00 15.96 107.89
C LEU A 438 92.29 15.58 108.63
N SER A 439 93.45 15.94 108.09
CA SER A 439 94.75 15.72 108.72
C SER A 439 94.89 16.53 110.01
N ASP A 440 94.51 17.81 109.97
CA ASP A 440 94.56 18.71 111.14
C ASP A 440 93.61 18.21 112.25
N LEU A 441 92.42 17.73 111.89
CA LEU A 441 91.46 17.15 112.84
C LEU A 441 92.01 15.86 113.49
N LYS A 442 92.64 14.97 112.71
CA LYS A 442 93.28 13.75 113.25
C LYS A 442 94.39 14.10 114.24
N ALA A 443 95.19 15.12 113.95
CA ALA A 443 96.23 15.59 114.87
C ALA A 443 95.63 16.13 116.18
N ALA A 444 94.55 16.92 116.10
CA ALA A 444 93.85 17.42 117.29
C ALA A 444 93.24 16.31 118.15
N ILE A 445 92.67 15.27 117.54
CA ILE A 445 92.13 14.11 118.26
C ILE A 445 93.23 13.37 119.03
N LEU A 446 94.40 13.13 118.41
CA LEU A 446 95.53 12.48 119.09
C LEU A 446 96.03 13.27 120.31
N VAL A 447 96.06 14.60 120.22
CA VAL A 447 96.41 15.48 121.35
C VAL A 447 95.38 15.38 122.48
N LEU A 448 94.09 15.31 122.14
CA LEU A 448 93.01 15.14 123.11
C LEU A 448 93.02 13.75 123.78
N GLU A 449 93.30 12.69 123.01
CA GLU A 449 93.43 11.34 123.57
C GLU A 449 94.63 11.24 124.54
N GLY A 450 95.78 11.84 124.20
CA GLY A 450 96.96 11.86 125.07
C GLY A 450 96.79 12.67 126.37
N SER A 451 95.79 13.55 126.44
CA SER A 451 95.52 14.38 127.63
C SER A 451 94.46 13.81 128.57
N LYS A 452 93.80 12.70 128.20
CA LYS A 452 92.79 12.03 129.03
C LYS A 452 93.38 11.39 130.28
N GLU A 453 94.43 10.61 130.12
CA GLU A 453 95.05 9.82 131.20
C GLU A 453 95.63 10.69 132.35
N PRO A 454 96.31 11.83 132.08
CA PRO A 454 96.75 12.75 133.13
C PRO A 454 95.60 13.43 133.88
N ILE A 455 94.46 13.68 133.22
CA ILE A 455 93.29 14.31 133.83
C ILE A 455 92.60 13.33 134.77
N ASP A 456 92.39 12.08 134.35
CA ASP A 456 91.78 11.03 135.17
C ASP A 456 92.61 10.78 136.45
N GLN A 457 93.94 10.67 136.33
CA GLN A 457 94.85 10.53 137.47
C GLN A 457 94.77 11.70 138.46
N LYS A 458 94.51 12.92 137.97
CA LYS A 458 94.39 14.12 138.81
C LYS A 458 93.04 14.15 139.54
N LEU A 459 91.99 13.61 138.92
CA LEU A 459 90.65 13.50 139.49
C LEU A 459 90.64 12.51 140.66
N ASP A 460 91.22 11.32 140.48
CA ASP A 460 91.29 10.27 141.50
C ASP A 460 92.04 10.75 142.75
N ARG A 461 93.12 11.53 142.56
CA ARG A 461 93.92 12.08 143.66
C ARG A 461 93.14 13.09 144.50
N LEU A 462 92.34 13.93 143.85
CA LEU A 462 91.51 14.94 144.51
C LEU A 462 90.34 14.31 145.29
N GLU A 463 89.75 13.22 144.81
CA GLU A 463 88.72 12.50 145.56
C GLU A 463 89.27 11.83 146.82
N LEU A 464 90.48 11.28 146.77
CA LEU A 464 91.14 10.68 147.93
C LEU A 464 91.47 11.72 149.01
N ASP A 465 92.02 12.87 148.60
CA ASP A 465 92.34 13.97 149.52
C ASP A 465 91.10 14.53 150.22
N LYS A 466 89.99 14.66 149.48
CA LYS A 466 88.69 15.10 150.04
C LYS A 466 88.18 14.15 151.13
N LYS A 467 88.34 12.84 150.95
CA LYS A 467 87.87 11.83 151.92
C LYS A 467 88.70 11.87 153.21
N ASN A 468 90.02 11.96 153.10
CA ASN A 468 90.94 12.08 154.24
C ASN A 468 90.71 13.34 155.08
N LEU A 469 90.42 14.47 154.43
CA LEU A 469 90.11 15.72 155.13
C LEU A 469 88.82 15.62 155.94
N HIS A 470 87.83 14.87 155.45
CA HIS A 470 86.54 14.72 156.14
C HIS A 470 86.63 13.88 157.41
N GLU A 471 87.47 12.83 157.44
CA GLU A 471 87.68 12.01 158.64
C GLU A 471 88.44 12.76 159.74
N LYS A 472 89.52 13.47 159.39
CA LYS A 472 90.29 14.28 160.36
C LYS A 472 89.45 15.36 161.03
N LEU A 473 88.53 15.98 160.29
CA LEU A 473 87.62 17.00 160.82
C LEU A 473 86.61 16.42 161.83
N LYS A 474 86.29 15.13 161.70
CA LYS A 474 85.37 14.43 162.60
C LYS A 474 86.05 14.08 163.92
N GLU A 475 87.29 13.55 163.88
CA GLU A 475 88.08 13.20 165.07
C GLU A 475 88.32 14.40 165.99
N ILE A 476 88.79 15.52 165.42
CA ILE A 476 89.07 16.77 166.17
C ILE A 476 87.82 17.30 166.89
N ARG A 477 86.64 17.11 166.29
CA ARG A 477 85.37 17.57 166.88
C ARG A 477 85.01 16.76 168.13
N THR A 478 85.28 15.46 168.11
CA THR A 478 85.06 14.57 169.25
C THR A 478 86.03 14.86 170.40
N GLU A 479 87.33 15.02 170.11
CA GLU A 479 88.36 15.31 171.13
C GLU A 479 88.09 16.64 171.88
N ASN A 480 87.72 17.69 171.14
CA ASN A 480 87.41 18.98 171.77
C ASN A 480 86.20 18.92 172.71
N THR A 481 85.23 18.05 172.43
CA THR A 481 84.03 17.91 173.26
C THR A 481 84.35 17.15 174.56
N GLU A 482 85.27 16.18 174.52
CA GLU A 482 85.74 15.45 175.71
C GLU A 482 86.63 16.28 176.62
N LEU A 483 87.54 17.08 176.05
CA LEU A 483 88.43 17.96 176.83
C LEU A 483 87.65 19.02 177.61
N LEU A 484 86.61 19.61 177.00
CA LEU A 484 85.73 20.57 177.67
C LEU A 484 84.94 19.96 178.83
N ARG A 485 84.64 18.66 178.79
CA ARG A 485 83.96 17.95 179.89
C ARG A 485 84.91 17.69 181.05
N LYS A 486 86.15 17.26 180.77
CA LYS A 486 87.17 17.01 181.81
C LYS A 486 87.62 18.27 182.53
N ILE A 487 87.73 19.40 181.83
CA ILE A 487 88.08 20.69 182.47
C ILE A 487 87.00 21.11 183.49
N LYS A 488 85.72 20.87 183.18
CA LYS A 488 84.60 21.16 184.10
C LYS A 488 84.57 20.25 185.33
N GLU A 489 85.17 19.05 185.27
CA GLU A 489 85.23 18.13 186.41
C GLU A 489 86.40 18.49 187.36
N LEU A 490 87.54 18.96 186.84
CA LEU A 490 88.71 19.28 187.67
C LEU A 490 88.62 20.61 188.43
N GLU A 491 87.84 21.59 187.96
CA GLU A 491 87.64 22.85 188.69
C GLU A 491 86.68 22.72 189.90
N LYS A 492 86.04 21.55 190.09
CA LYS A 492 85.09 21.28 191.18
C LYS A 492 85.65 20.43 192.34
N GLU A 493 86.90 19.97 192.28
CA GLU A 493 87.48 19.04 193.27
C GLU A 493 88.69 19.57 194.09
N GLY A 494 88.75 20.86 194.41
CA GLY A 494 89.53 21.33 195.57
C GLY A 494 89.65 22.85 195.67
N GLU A 495 89.16 23.56 196.69
CA GLU A 495 88.86 23.22 198.10
C GLU A 495 89.99 22.54 198.88
#